data_AF-A0A656JJS7-F1
#
_entry.id   AF-A0A656JJS7-F1
#
_cell.length_a   1.000
_cell.length_b   1.000
_cell.length_c   1.000
_cell.angle_alpha   90.00
_cell.angle_beta   90.00
_cell.angle_gamma   90.00
#
_symmetry.space_group_name_H-M   'P 1'
#
loop_
_entity.id
_entity.type
_entity.pdbx_description
1 polymer ?
#
loop_
_entity_poly.entity_id
_entity_poly.type
_entity_poly.pdbx_seq_one_letter_code
_entity_poly.pdbx_strand_id
1 'polypeptide(L)'
;AAIGWLVPRLEQVLNENVALKEQLPMFRRLVEHLEGLDKACTEHLGDDAPLLLPISRRLKSMVQRAADNQPEPGVVGAAVAQVKQAATQLFTPGAPIDNEKEAHKALRAQQENARPLCAWWLKQKASDLRALRLNRTLLWLPIDAVPERNAEQITALRGLPADKLKAYRDRYEQAKYADLLVELESSLAKAPFWFDGQRMVWECLQGLNAEMAMREVEIHFALLIQRLPGIIELRYHDGTPFADPATRAWISA
;
A
#
# COMPACT_ATOMS: atom_id res chain seq x y z
N ALA A 1 -4.38 27.95 -47.67
CA ALA A 1 -3.83 26.61 -47.30
C ALA A 1 -3.99 26.30 -45.80
N ALA A 2 -3.43 27.10 -44.88
CA ALA A 2 -3.44 26.79 -43.44
C ALA A 2 -4.85 26.75 -42.80
N ILE A 3 -5.75 27.68 -43.16
CA ILE A 3 -7.11 27.72 -42.57
C ILE A 3 -7.97 26.55 -43.08
N GLY A 4 -7.79 26.14 -44.35
CA GLY A 4 -8.45 24.96 -44.91
C GLY A 4 -8.06 23.64 -44.25
N TRP A 5 -6.92 23.57 -43.57
CA TRP A 5 -6.53 22.43 -42.72
C TRP A 5 -7.13 22.51 -41.32
N LEU A 6 -7.30 23.73 -40.78
CA LEU A 6 -7.75 23.95 -39.41
C LEU A 6 -9.24 23.62 -39.22
N VAL A 7 -10.08 24.06 -40.16
CA VAL A 7 -11.55 23.90 -40.13
C VAL A 7 -11.99 22.44 -39.93
N PRO A 8 -11.61 21.48 -40.81
CA PRO A 8 -12.07 20.09 -40.68
C PRO A 8 -11.57 19.42 -39.39
N ARG A 9 -10.39 19.83 -38.90
CA ARG A 9 -9.80 19.29 -37.67
C ARG A 9 -10.51 19.81 -36.42
N LEU A 10 -10.90 21.08 -36.40
CA LEU A 10 -11.75 21.64 -35.35
C LEU A 10 -13.13 21.00 -35.37
N GLU A 11 -13.73 20.77 -36.54
CA GLU A 11 -15.02 20.09 -36.64
C GLU A 11 -14.98 18.65 -36.12
N GLN A 12 -13.93 17.90 -36.47
CA GLN A 12 -13.71 16.55 -35.95
C GLN A 12 -13.59 16.55 -34.42
N VAL A 13 -12.71 17.40 -33.87
CA VAL A 13 -12.50 17.47 -32.41
C VAL A 13 -13.77 17.92 -31.69
N LEU A 14 -14.55 18.85 -32.24
CA LEU A 14 -15.81 19.30 -31.62
C LEU A 14 -16.94 18.26 -31.69
N ASN A 15 -16.81 17.23 -32.53
CA ASN A 15 -17.72 16.08 -32.59
C ASN A 15 -17.35 14.97 -31.58
N GLU A 16 -16.12 14.98 -31.05
CA GLU A 16 -15.67 14.05 -30.02
C GLU A 16 -16.09 14.51 -28.61
N ASN A 17 -16.09 13.59 -27.64
CA ASN A 17 -16.37 13.92 -26.24
C ASN A 17 -15.22 14.73 -25.64
N VAL A 18 -15.25 16.05 -25.83
CA VAL A 18 -14.25 16.98 -25.29
C VAL A 18 -14.62 17.36 -23.85
N ALA A 19 -13.65 17.31 -22.94
CA ALA A 19 -13.83 17.70 -21.54
C ALA A 19 -13.82 19.24 -21.35
N LEU A 20 -14.75 19.95 -22.00
CA LEU A 20 -14.80 21.43 -22.01
C LEU A 20 -14.88 22.05 -20.61
N LYS A 21 -15.53 21.37 -19.65
CA LYS A 21 -15.72 21.87 -18.28
C LYS A 21 -14.39 22.08 -17.54
N GLU A 22 -13.41 21.23 -17.77
CA GLU A 22 -12.12 21.28 -17.05
C GLU A 22 -11.20 22.39 -17.56
N GLN A 23 -11.49 22.93 -18.75
CA GLN A 23 -10.63 23.89 -19.45
C GLN A 23 -11.42 25.09 -19.99
N LEU A 24 -12.51 25.48 -19.32
CA LEU A 24 -13.37 26.61 -19.71
C LEU A 24 -12.62 27.90 -20.07
N PRO A 25 -11.59 28.35 -19.30
CA PRO A 25 -10.83 29.56 -19.65
C PRO A 25 -10.10 29.45 -20.99
N MET A 26 -9.57 28.28 -21.33
CA MET A 26 -8.88 28.02 -22.59
C MET A 26 -9.88 28.05 -23.76
N PHE A 27 -11.03 27.39 -23.62
CA PHE A 27 -12.05 27.37 -24.67
C PHE A 27 -12.70 28.74 -24.90
N ARG A 28 -12.83 29.59 -23.86
CA ARG A 28 -13.25 30.99 -24.02
C ARG A 28 -12.28 31.79 -24.90
N ARG A 29 -10.97 31.69 -24.61
CA ARG A 29 -9.93 32.31 -25.44
C ARG A 29 -9.92 31.77 -26.86
N LEU A 30 -10.17 30.47 -27.04
CA LEU A 30 -10.26 29.87 -28.38
C LEU A 30 -11.42 30.45 -29.20
N VAL A 31 -12.59 30.68 -28.58
CA VAL A 31 -13.71 31.38 -29.23
C VAL A 31 -13.29 32.79 -29.65
N GLU A 32 -12.67 33.56 -28.75
CA GLU A 32 -12.18 34.92 -29.05
C GLU A 32 -11.19 34.94 -30.22
N HIS A 33 -10.24 33.99 -30.25
CA HIS A 33 -9.28 33.88 -31.34
C HIS A 33 -9.93 33.48 -32.67
N LEU A 34 -10.95 32.61 -32.66
CA LEU A 34 -11.67 32.23 -33.87
C LEU A 34 -12.55 33.37 -34.40
N GLU A 35 -13.21 34.13 -33.53
CA GLU A 35 -13.95 35.34 -33.92
C GLU A 35 -13.01 36.42 -34.49
N GLY A 36 -11.84 36.61 -33.87
CA GLY A 36 -10.81 37.53 -34.39
C GLY A 36 -10.24 37.10 -35.74
N LEU A 37 -10.00 35.80 -35.93
CA LEU A 37 -9.50 35.25 -37.18
C LEU A 37 -10.54 35.38 -38.30
N ASP A 38 -11.82 35.11 -38.00
CA ASP A 38 -12.93 35.27 -38.93
C ASP A 38 -13.05 36.72 -39.42
N LYS A 39 -12.96 37.69 -38.50
CA LYS A 39 -12.96 39.11 -38.83
C LYS A 39 -11.80 39.48 -39.74
N ALA A 40 -10.58 39.07 -39.39
CA ALA A 40 -9.39 39.35 -40.21
C ALA A 40 -9.47 38.71 -41.61
N CYS A 41 -10.01 37.49 -41.70
CA CYS A 41 -10.21 36.83 -42.99
C CYS A 41 -11.26 37.53 -43.84
N THR A 42 -12.38 37.93 -43.23
CA THR A 42 -13.45 38.68 -43.92
C THR A 42 -12.96 40.03 -44.42
N GLU A 43 -12.18 40.76 -43.60
CA GLU A 43 -11.61 42.07 -43.96
C GLU A 43 -10.59 41.99 -45.11
N HIS A 44 -9.79 40.92 -45.16
CA HIS A 44 -8.71 40.80 -46.15
C HIS A 44 -9.05 39.96 -47.39
N LEU A 45 -10.02 39.05 -47.30
CA LEU A 45 -10.35 38.09 -48.36
C LEU A 45 -11.77 38.24 -48.91
N GLY A 46 -12.63 39.04 -48.27
CA GLY A 46 -14.00 39.29 -48.75
C GLY A 46 -14.78 37.99 -48.97
N ASP A 47 -15.26 37.78 -50.20
CA ASP A 47 -16.05 36.60 -50.58
C ASP A 47 -15.24 35.28 -50.60
N ASP A 48 -13.90 35.36 -50.62
CA ASP A 48 -13.01 34.19 -50.54
C ASP A 48 -12.66 33.79 -49.09
N ALA A 49 -13.28 34.44 -48.09
CA ALA A 49 -13.02 34.15 -46.69
C ALA A 49 -13.54 32.75 -46.26
N PRO A 50 -12.74 31.97 -45.52
CA PRO A 50 -13.17 30.69 -44.99
C PRO A 50 -14.28 30.84 -43.94
N LEU A 51 -15.26 29.93 -43.95
CA LEU A 51 -16.41 29.94 -43.04
C LEU A 51 -16.02 29.52 -41.61
N LEU A 52 -15.56 30.48 -40.80
CA LEU A 52 -15.17 30.23 -39.39
C LEU A 52 -16.29 30.56 -38.40
N LEU A 53 -17.23 31.44 -38.77
CA LEU A 53 -18.42 31.77 -37.96
C LEU A 53 -19.22 30.55 -37.46
N PRO A 54 -19.52 29.51 -38.26
CA PRO A 54 -20.31 28.38 -37.78
C PRO A 54 -19.63 27.62 -36.64
N ILE A 55 -18.32 27.38 -36.77
CA ILE A 55 -17.50 26.70 -35.76
C ILE A 55 -17.39 27.54 -34.50
N SER A 56 -17.16 28.85 -34.65
CA SER A 56 -17.10 29.78 -33.53
C SER A 56 -18.43 29.81 -32.74
N ARG A 57 -19.58 29.94 -33.42
CA ARG A 57 -20.91 29.91 -32.79
C ARG A 57 -21.19 28.59 -32.07
N ARG A 58 -20.80 27.47 -32.67
CA ARG A 58 -20.94 26.14 -32.06
C ARG A 58 -20.10 26.05 -30.78
N LEU A 59 -18.82 26.42 -30.84
CA LEU A 59 -17.94 26.38 -29.68
C LEU A 59 -18.41 27.31 -28.58
N LYS A 60 -18.84 28.53 -28.91
CA LYS A 60 -19.46 29.49 -27.99
C LYS A 60 -20.69 28.90 -27.28
N SER A 61 -21.55 28.20 -28.02
CA SER A 61 -22.73 27.53 -27.45
C SER A 61 -22.33 26.37 -26.52
N MET A 62 -21.29 25.61 -26.86
CA MET A 62 -20.77 24.53 -26.00
C MET A 62 -20.13 25.08 -24.72
N VAL A 63 -19.37 26.18 -24.81
CA VAL A 63 -18.77 26.88 -23.67
C VAL A 63 -19.85 27.46 -22.75
N GLN A 64 -20.90 28.06 -23.32
CA GLN A 64 -22.02 28.60 -22.55
C GLN A 64 -22.78 27.49 -21.82
N ARG A 65 -23.13 26.39 -22.50
CA ARG A 65 -23.75 25.21 -21.88
C ARG A 65 -22.88 24.57 -20.79
N ALA A 66 -21.57 24.59 -20.94
CA ALA A 66 -20.64 24.07 -19.93
C ALA A 66 -20.49 25.01 -18.72
N ALA A 67 -20.61 26.32 -18.93
CA ALA A 67 -20.63 27.33 -17.88
C ALA A 67 -21.96 27.33 -17.10
N ASP A 68 -23.09 27.17 -17.80
CA ASP A 68 -24.43 27.16 -17.22
C ASP A 68 -24.74 25.83 -16.50
N ASN A 69 -24.15 24.71 -16.94
CA ASN A 69 -24.20 23.42 -16.25
C ASN A 69 -23.13 23.27 -15.16
N GLN A 70 -22.84 24.34 -14.41
CA GLN A 70 -22.25 24.17 -13.07
C GLN A 70 -23.34 23.55 -12.18
N PRO A 71 -23.16 22.32 -11.66
CA PRO A 71 -24.07 21.84 -10.64
C PRO A 71 -23.96 22.78 -9.43
N GLU A 72 -25.11 23.21 -8.90
CA GLU A 72 -25.17 23.76 -7.55
C GLU A 72 -24.41 22.83 -6.58
N PRO A 73 -23.82 23.36 -5.49
CA PRO A 73 -23.05 22.55 -4.54
C PRO A 73 -23.97 21.60 -3.77
N GLY A 74 -24.32 20.49 -4.41
CA GLY A 74 -25.01 19.35 -3.84
C GLY A 74 -24.18 18.10 -4.08
N VAL A 75 -23.95 17.35 -2.99
CA VAL A 75 -23.46 15.96 -2.80
C VAL A 75 -22.40 15.40 -3.78
N VAL A 76 -22.60 15.53 -5.10
CA VAL A 76 -21.70 15.08 -6.17
C VAL A 76 -20.43 15.93 -6.26
N GLY A 77 -20.51 17.25 -6.06
CA GLY A 77 -19.31 18.12 -6.06
C GLY A 77 -18.35 17.82 -4.91
N ALA A 78 -18.90 17.51 -3.73
CA ALA A 78 -18.13 17.04 -2.59
C ALA A 78 -17.52 15.64 -2.84
N ALA A 79 -18.26 14.75 -3.51
CA ALA A 79 -17.76 13.43 -3.88
C ALA A 79 -16.61 13.50 -4.89
N VAL A 80 -16.70 14.34 -5.93
CA VAL A 80 -15.62 14.50 -6.92
C VAL A 80 -14.40 15.21 -6.31
N ALA A 81 -14.61 16.19 -5.42
CA ALA A 81 -13.52 16.82 -4.66
C ALA A 81 -12.85 15.80 -3.72
N GLN A 82 -13.59 14.96 -3.02
CA GLN A 82 -13.05 13.86 -2.21
C GLN A 82 -12.28 12.85 -3.06
N VAL A 83 -12.77 12.48 -4.24
CA VAL A 83 -12.07 11.55 -5.14
C VAL A 83 -10.79 12.17 -5.70
N LYS A 84 -10.78 13.46 -6.05
CA LYS A 84 -9.54 14.18 -6.44
C LYS A 84 -8.56 14.28 -5.28
N GLN A 85 -9.02 14.63 -4.08
CA GLN A 85 -8.16 14.74 -2.91
C GLN A 85 -7.59 13.38 -2.48
N ALA A 86 -8.39 12.31 -2.59
CA ALA A 86 -7.95 10.94 -2.39
C ALA A 86 -6.94 10.50 -3.47
N ALA A 87 -7.17 10.84 -4.74
CA ALA A 87 -6.22 10.56 -5.82
C ALA A 87 -4.89 11.32 -5.65
N THR A 88 -4.92 12.59 -5.26
CA THR A 88 -3.68 13.35 -5.02
C THR A 88 -2.90 12.79 -3.82
N GLN A 89 -3.58 12.34 -2.76
CA GLN A 89 -2.95 11.63 -1.64
C GLN A 89 -2.36 10.26 -2.04
N LEU A 90 -2.91 9.60 -3.06
CA LEU A 90 -2.41 8.33 -3.59
C LEU A 90 -1.15 8.49 -4.47
N PHE A 91 -0.91 9.68 -5.04
CA PHE A 91 0.19 9.92 -5.99
C PHE A 91 1.27 10.89 -5.49
N THR A 92 1.21 11.34 -4.23
CA THR A 92 2.29 12.15 -3.67
C THR A 92 3.38 11.20 -3.15
N PRO A 93 4.67 11.35 -3.56
CA PRO A 93 5.78 10.66 -2.90
C PRO A 93 5.68 10.91 -1.40
N GLY A 94 5.86 9.86 -0.60
CA GLY A 94 5.52 9.82 0.83
C GLY A 94 5.79 11.14 1.55
N ALA A 95 4.78 11.63 2.29
CA ALA A 95 4.90 12.82 3.12
C ALA A 95 6.24 12.80 3.89
N PRO A 96 6.94 13.95 3.98
CA PRO A 96 8.21 14.01 4.71
C PRO A 96 8.01 13.48 6.13
N ILE A 97 8.99 12.71 6.60
CA ILE A 97 9.03 12.21 7.98
C ILE A 97 9.82 13.24 8.77
N ASP A 98 9.13 14.12 9.49
CA ASP A 98 9.76 15.26 10.16
C ASP A 98 9.97 15.03 11.67
N ASN A 99 9.43 13.93 12.21
CA ASN A 99 9.57 13.58 13.63
C ASN A 99 9.39 12.06 13.89
N GLU A 100 9.77 11.65 15.10
CA GLU A 100 9.74 10.25 15.54
C GLU A 100 8.32 9.63 15.51
N LYS A 101 7.28 10.43 15.79
CA LYS A 101 5.89 9.96 15.74
C LYS A 101 5.46 9.63 14.31
N GLU A 102 5.86 10.44 13.35
CA GLU A 102 5.63 10.17 11.92
C GLU A 102 6.46 8.99 11.42
N ALA A 103 7.71 8.85 11.89
CA ALA A 103 8.56 7.70 11.58
C ALA A 103 7.90 6.39 12.06
N HIS A 104 7.44 6.36 13.32
CA HIS A 104 6.70 5.22 13.86
C HIS A 104 5.41 4.92 13.08
N LYS A 105 4.66 5.95 12.68
CA LYS A 105 3.45 5.77 11.86
C LYS A 105 3.79 5.20 10.48
N ALA A 106 4.86 5.67 9.85
CA ALA A 106 5.33 5.16 8.57
C ALA A 106 5.78 3.70 8.69
N LEU A 107 6.54 3.35 9.72
CA LEU A 107 6.96 1.97 9.99
C LEU A 107 5.76 1.04 10.20
N ARG A 108 4.77 1.45 10.99
CA ARG A 108 3.51 0.72 11.17
C ARG A 108 2.82 0.48 9.83
N ALA A 109 2.72 1.50 8.97
CA ALA A 109 2.14 1.33 7.64
C ALA A 109 2.93 0.33 6.77
N GLN A 110 4.26 0.34 6.83
CA GLN A 110 5.09 -0.65 6.13
C GLN A 110 4.87 -2.08 6.66
N GLN A 111 4.77 -2.27 7.97
CA GLN A 111 4.45 -3.56 8.58
C GLN A 111 3.10 -4.10 8.07
N GLU A 112 2.06 -3.25 8.02
CA GLU A 112 0.74 -3.65 7.52
C GLU A 112 0.77 -3.98 6.02
N ASN A 113 1.43 -3.15 5.21
CA ASN A 113 1.50 -3.31 3.76
C ASN A 113 2.34 -4.52 3.31
N ALA A 114 3.36 -4.91 4.09
CA ALA A 114 4.20 -6.06 3.78
C ALA A 114 3.50 -7.41 4.00
N ARG A 115 2.56 -7.51 4.94
CA ARG A 115 1.86 -8.77 5.28
C ARG A 115 1.21 -9.47 4.07
N PRO A 116 0.39 -8.81 3.22
CA PRO A 116 -0.20 -9.47 2.06
C PRO A 116 0.85 -9.94 1.05
N LEU A 117 1.95 -9.19 0.90
CA LEU A 117 3.06 -9.55 0.02
C LEU A 117 3.79 -10.80 0.52
N CYS A 118 4.14 -10.84 1.80
CA CYS A 118 4.75 -12.02 2.43
C CYS A 118 3.82 -13.23 2.35
N ALA A 119 2.53 -13.06 2.63
CA ALA A 119 1.55 -14.13 2.51
C ALA A 119 1.43 -14.65 1.07
N TRP A 120 1.52 -13.76 0.07
CA TRP A 120 1.53 -14.17 -1.33
C TRP A 120 2.77 -14.99 -1.68
N TRP A 121 3.98 -14.53 -1.31
CA TRP A 121 5.21 -15.29 -1.53
C TRP A 121 5.18 -16.67 -0.88
N LEU A 122 4.72 -16.76 0.37
CA LEU A 122 4.63 -18.03 1.10
C LEU A 122 3.61 -19.00 0.47
N LYS A 123 2.54 -18.49 -0.14
CA LYS A 123 1.60 -19.33 -0.91
C LYS A 123 2.22 -19.88 -2.21
N GLN A 124 3.14 -19.14 -2.84
CA GLN A 124 3.87 -19.64 -4.00
C GLN A 124 4.93 -20.68 -3.59
N LYS A 125 5.63 -20.40 -2.49
CA LYS A 125 6.66 -21.28 -1.92
C LYS A 125 6.73 -21.06 -0.41
N ALA A 126 6.34 -22.08 0.36
CA ALA A 126 6.32 -22.00 1.83
C ALA A 126 7.69 -21.67 2.45
N SER A 127 8.78 -21.96 1.74
CA SER A 127 10.16 -21.64 2.12
C SER A 127 10.74 -20.43 1.38
N ASP A 128 9.91 -19.48 0.93
CA ASP A 128 10.39 -18.26 0.28
C ASP A 128 11.18 -17.38 1.26
N LEU A 129 12.49 -17.25 0.99
CA LEU A 129 13.42 -16.51 1.84
C LEU A 129 13.06 -15.03 1.99
N ARG A 130 12.44 -14.43 0.95
CA ARG A 130 12.08 -13.00 0.97
C ARG A 130 11.01 -12.75 2.02
N ALA A 131 10.02 -13.63 2.09
CA ALA A 131 8.94 -13.52 3.07
C ALA A 131 9.46 -13.70 4.50
N LEU A 132 10.28 -14.74 4.74
CA LEU A 132 10.84 -15.01 6.07
C LEU A 132 11.67 -13.83 6.57
N ARG A 133 12.57 -13.31 5.73
CA ARG A 133 13.45 -12.17 6.03
C ARG A 133 12.66 -10.89 6.28
N LEU A 134 11.74 -10.54 5.38
CA LEU A 134 10.96 -9.30 5.48
C LEU A 134 10.07 -9.31 6.74
N ASN A 135 9.43 -10.45 7.03
CA ASN A 135 8.61 -10.61 8.23
C ASN A 135 9.44 -10.37 9.51
N ARG A 136 10.59 -11.04 9.69
CA ARG A 136 11.41 -10.86 10.91
C ARG A 136 11.95 -9.44 11.02
N THR A 137 12.43 -8.88 9.92
CA THR A 137 12.94 -7.50 9.88
C THR A 137 11.86 -6.53 10.37
N LEU A 138 10.71 -6.50 9.70
CA LEU A 138 9.65 -5.56 10.04
C LEU A 138 9.06 -5.82 11.43
N LEU A 139 8.95 -7.07 11.87
CA LEU A 139 8.42 -7.44 13.19
C LEU A 139 9.27 -6.89 14.34
N TRP A 140 10.59 -6.99 14.22
CA TRP A 140 11.51 -6.67 15.32
C TRP A 140 12.21 -5.32 15.17
N LEU A 141 12.08 -4.63 14.04
CA LEU A 141 12.57 -3.26 13.85
C LEU A 141 12.18 -2.29 14.98
N PRO A 142 10.90 -2.21 15.43
CA PRO A 142 10.51 -1.23 16.45
C PRO A 142 10.85 -1.64 17.89
N ILE A 143 11.56 -2.76 18.09
CA ILE A 143 11.85 -3.28 19.44
C ILE A 143 13.32 -3.03 19.75
N ASP A 144 13.56 -2.07 20.63
CA ASP A 144 14.86 -1.59 21.08
C ASP A 144 15.21 -2.01 22.51
N ALA A 145 14.20 -2.32 23.33
CA ALA A 145 14.35 -2.75 24.71
C ALA A 145 13.54 -4.01 25.04
N VAL A 146 13.96 -4.71 26.10
CA VAL A 146 13.17 -5.80 26.69
C VAL A 146 11.86 -5.24 27.27
N PRO A 147 10.72 -5.95 27.13
CA PRO A 147 9.46 -5.53 27.74
C PRO A 147 9.58 -5.32 29.25
N GLU A 148 8.79 -4.38 29.79
CA GLU A 148 8.64 -4.22 31.22
C GLU A 148 8.15 -5.52 31.89
N ARG A 149 8.76 -5.84 33.02
CA ARG A 149 8.57 -7.09 33.76
C ARG A 149 8.69 -6.87 35.25
N ASN A 150 8.01 -7.71 36.03
CA ASN A 150 8.15 -7.77 37.49
C ASN A 150 9.40 -8.56 37.92
N ALA A 151 9.58 -8.76 39.23
CA ALA A 151 10.72 -9.50 39.80
C ALA A 151 10.77 -10.97 39.33
N GLU A 152 9.62 -11.55 39.00
CA GLU A 152 9.44 -12.91 38.52
C GLU A 152 9.56 -13.05 36.97
N GLN A 153 10.01 -12.00 36.27
CA GLN A 153 10.14 -11.95 34.80
C GLN A 153 8.79 -12.02 34.04
N ILE A 154 7.68 -11.70 34.70
CA ILE A 154 6.34 -11.66 34.12
C ILE A 154 6.08 -10.28 33.52
N THR A 155 5.63 -10.26 32.27
CA THR A 155 5.28 -9.06 31.50
C THR A 155 3.76 -8.84 31.47
N ALA A 156 3.30 -7.64 31.09
CA ALA A 156 1.89 -7.38 30.83
C ALA A 156 1.38 -7.93 29.48
N LEU A 157 2.25 -8.59 28.71
CA LEU A 157 1.96 -9.04 27.36
C LEU A 157 1.10 -10.31 27.37
N ARG A 158 0.25 -10.45 26.35
CA ARG A 158 -0.59 -11.63 26.15
C ARG A 158 -0.04 -12.50 25.03
N GLY A 159 -0.01 -13.81 25.27
CA GLY A 159 0.32 -14.79 24.25
C GLY A 159 -0.84 -15.03 23.28
N LEU A 160 -0.63 -15.92 22.32
CA LEU A 160 -1.70 -16.38 21.44
C LEU A 160 -2.74 -17.21 22.22
N PRO A 161 -4.02 -17.22 21.79
CA PRO A 161 -5.04 -18.06 22.41
C PRO A 161 -4.69 -19.55 22.34
N ALA A 162 -4.98 -20.28 23.43
CA ALA A 162 -4.66 -21.70 23.56
C ALA A 162 -5.26 -22.58 22.43
N ASP A 163 -6.48 -22.29 21.99
CA ASP A 163 -7.14 -23.01 20.89
C ASP A 163 -6.38 -22.85 19.57
N LYS A 164 -5.84 -21.65 19.33
CA LYS A 164 -5.05 -21.36 18.14
C LYS A 164 -3.71 -22.10 18.17
N LEU A 165 -3.07 -22.14 19.34
CA LEU A 165 -1.83 -22.91 19.54
C LEU A 165 -2.07 -24.42 19.37
N LYS A 166 -3.21 -24.94 19.85
CA LYS A 166 -3.61 -26.33 19.65
C LYS A 166 -3.81 -26.65 18.18
N ALA A 167 -4.53 -25.81 17.44
CA ALA A 167 -4.74 -26.00 16.01
C ALA A 167 -3.42 -26.07 15.21
N TYR A 168 -2.40 -25.31 15.60
CA TYR A 168 -1.07 -25.39 14.99
C TYR A 168 -0.37 -26.71 15.29
N ARG A 169 -0.40 -27.18 16.55
CA ARG A 169 0.15 -28.49 16.91
C ARG A 169 -0.54 -29.63 16.16
N ASP A 170 -1.87 -29.64 16.13
CA ASP A 170 -2.64 -30.69 15.46
C ASP A 170 -2.28 -30.77 13.96
N ARG A 171 -2.04 -29.63 13.29
CA ARG A 171 -1.61 -29.58 11.89
C ARG A 171 -0.16 -30.00 11.69
N TYR A 172 0.70 -29.66 12.64
CA TYR A 172 2.10 -30.07 12.64
C TYR A 172 2.20 -31.60 12.74
N GLU A 173 1.44 -32.22 13.64
CA GLU A 173 1.35 -33.68 13.81
C GLU A 173 0.82 -34.39 12.55
N GLN A 174 -0.02 -33.70 11.76
CA GLN A 174 -0.50 -34.18 10.46
C GLN A 174 0.52 -33.99 9.31
N ALA A 175 1.74 -33.53 9.60
CA ALA A 175 2.79 -33.22 8.62
C ALA A 175 2.37 -32.20 7.54
N LYS A 176 1.40 -31.33 7.82
CA LYS A 176 0.92 -30.29 6.89
C LYS A 176 1.82 -29.05 6.89
N TYR A 177 3.13 -29.24 6.78
CA TYR A 177 4.14 -28.21 7.04
C TYR A 177 4.00 -26.98 6.13
N ALA A 178 3.77 -27.17 4.82
CA ALA A 178 3.68 -26.07 3.86
C ALA A 178 2.48 -25.15 4.14
N ASP A 179 1.30 -25.72 4.39
CA ASP A 179 0.10 -24.94 4.72
C ASP A 179 0.21 -24.30 6.10
N LEU A 180 0.77 -25.04 7.07
CA LEU A 180 0.99 -24.56 8.43
C LEU A 180 1.93 -23.35 8.44
N LEU A 181 3.01 -23.36 7.65
CA LEU A 181 3.95 -22.23 7.57
C LEU A 181 3.25 -20.91 7.20
N VAL A 182 2.33 -20.92 6.22
CA VAL A 182 1.59 -19.71 5.83
C VAL A 182 0.80 -19.14 7.01
N GLU A 183 0.20 -20.00 7.83
CA GLU A 183 -0.59 -19.59 9.00
C GLU A 183 0.27 -19.16 10.19
N LEU A 184 1.38 -19.86 10.43
CA LEU A 184 2.36 -19.51 11.46
C LEU A 184 2.96 -18.12 11.17
N GLU A 185 3.42 -17.89 9.95
CA GLU A 185 4.01 -16.62 9.52
C GLU A 185 3.04 -15.44 9.65
N SER A 186 1.76 -15.66 9.31
CA SER A 186 0.70 -14.66 9.50
C SER A 186 0.51 -14.24 10.96
N SER A 187 0.66 -15.19 11.89
CA SER A 187 0.58 -14.92 13.33
C SER A 187 1.86 -14.30 13.87
N LEU A 188 3.02 -14.79 13.45
CA LEU A 188 4.33 -14.29 13.89
C LEU A 188 4.54 -12.84 13.49
N ALA A 189 4.05 -12.42 12.31
CA ALA A 189 4.06 -11.03 11.87
C ALA A 189 3.32 -10.04 12.81
N LYS A 190 2.64 -10.54 13.85
CA LYS A 190 1.92 -9.75 14.86
C LYS A 190 2.30 -10.12 16.31
N ALA A 191 3.12 -11.16 16.50
CA ALA A 191 3.44 -11.73 17.81
C ALA A 191 4.96 -11.79 18.00
N PRO A 192 5.62 -10.64 18.26
CA PRO A 192 7.08 -10.54 18.25
C PRO A 192 7.78 -11.41 19.28
N PHE A 193 7.09 -11.75 20.38
CA PHE A 193 7.63 -12.49 21.51
C PHE A 193 7.16 -13.95 21.57
N TRP A 194 6.48 -14.45 20.52
CA TRP A 194 6.08 -15.86 20.46
C TRP A 194 7.24 -16.69 19.88
N PHE A 195 8.21 -17.03 20.73
CA PHE A 195 9.43 -17.71 20.30
C PHE A 195 9.21 -19.19 20.01
N ASP A 196 8.28 -19.83 20.70
CA ASP A 196 7.88 -21.21 20.36
C ASP A 196 7.35 -21.31 18.93
N GLY A 197 6.70 -20.25 18.42
CA GLY A 197 6.28 -20.19 17.02
C GLY A 197 7.46 -20.07 16.04
N GLN A 198 8.58 -19.44 16.44
CA GLN A 198 9.80 -19.40 15.62
C GLN A 198 10.41 -20.79 15.50
N ARG A 199 10.50 -21.54 16.61
CA ARG A 199 10.93 -22.95 16.59
C ARG A 199 10.01 -23.79 15.72
N MET A 200 8.68 -23.66 15.85
CA MET A 200 7.74 -24.44 15.05
C MET A 200 7.85 -24.15 13.54
N VAL A 201 8.13 -22.89 13.15
CA VAL A 201 8.47 -22.57 11.75
C VAL A 201 9.74 -23.28 11.31
N TRP A 202 10.79 -23.25 12.13
CA TRP A 202 12.05 -23.95 11.84
C TRP A 202 11.84 -25.47 11.68
N GLU A 203 11.04 -26.09 12.56
CA GLU A 203 10.68 -27.51 12.49
C GLU A 203 9.88 -27.84 11.24
N CYS A 204 8.93 -26.99 10.84
CA CYS A 204 8.21 -27.16 9.57
C CYS A 204 9.17 -27.08 8.37
N LEU A 205 10.12 -26.15 8.38
CA LEU A 205 11.11 -26.01 7.32
C LEU A 205 12.07 -27.20 7.28
N GLN A 206 12.42 -27.76 8.44
CA GLN A 206 13.16 -29.02 8.53
C GLN A 206 12.36 -30.17 7.91
N GLY A 207 11.08 -30.31 8.24
CA GLY A 207 10.19 -31.31 7.63
C GLY A 207 10.03 -31.17 6.11
N LEU A 208 10.30 -29.98 5.56
CA LEU A 208 10.32 -29.69 4.12
C LEU A 208 11.72 -29.75 3.49
N ASN A 209 12.77 -30.11 4.25
CA ASN A 209 14.18 -30.10 3.83
C ASN A 209 14.62 -28.73 3.25
N ALA A 210 14.18 -27.63 3.86
CA ALA A 210 14.41 -26.27 3.38
C ALA A 210 15.55 -25.56 4.15
N GLU A 211 16.77 -26.08 4.07
CA GLU A 211 17.92 -25.64 4.88
C GLU A 211 18.21 -24.14 4.80
N MET A 212 18.18 -23.54 3.61
CA MET A 212 18.40 -22.09 3.47
C MET A 212 17.34 -21.26 4.21
N ALA A 213 16.09 -21.73 4.24
CA ALA A 213 15.01 -21.05 4.92
C ALA A 213 15.12 -21.22 6.45
N MET A 214 15.55 -22.39 6.92
CA MET A 214 15.89 -22.61 8.32
C MET A 214 16.96 -21.61 8.78
N ARG A 215 18.01 -21.44 7.96
CA ARG A 215 19.11 -20.51 8.25
C ARG A 215 18.66 -19.06 8.34
N GLU A 216 17.70 -18.62 7.53
CA GLU A 216 17.11 -17.28 7.65
C GLU A 216 16.43 -17.10 9.01
N VAL A 217 15.68 -18.10 9.50
CA VAL A 217 15.02 -18.02 10.81
C VAL A 217 16.05 -17.96 11.94
N GLU A 218 17.06 -18.83 11.90
CA GLU A 218 18.14 -18.89 12.88
C GLU A 218 18.87 -17.55 13.00
N ILE A 219 19.36 -17.01 11.88
CA ILE A 219 20.18 -15.79 11.87
C ILE A 219 19.39 -14.61 12.44
N HIS A 220 18.16 -14.39 11.98
CA HIS A 220 17.36 -13.26 12.45
C HIS A 220 17.02 -13.41 13.94
N PHE A 221 16.73 -14.62 14.39
CA PHE A 221 16.37 -14.86 15.78
C PHE A 221 17.57 -14.72 16.71
N ALA A 222 18.75 -15.22 16.31
CA ALA A 222 19.99 -15.03 17.05
C ALA A 222 20.34 -13.54 17.21
N LEU A 223 20.19 -12.74 16.15
CA LEU A 223 20.41 -11.29 16.21
C LEU A 223 19.45 -10.58 17.17
N LEU A 224 18.18 -11.01 17.24
CA LEU A 224 17.22 -10.48 18.22
C LEU A 224 17.69 -10.75 19.65
N ILE A 225 18.02 -12.01 19.96
CA ILE A 225 18.42 -12.42 21.31
C ILE A 225 19.71 -11.70 21.73
N GLN A 226 20.67 -11.57 20.81
CA GLN A 226 21.90 -10.83 21.06
C GLN A 226 21.64 -9.35 21.37
N ARG A 227 20.69 -8.72 20.68
CA ARG A 227 20.31 -7.32 20.90
C ARG A 227 19.52 -7.11 22.19
N LEU A 228 18.77 -8.12 22.65
CA LEU A 228 17.90 -8.06 23.83
C LEU A 228 18.28 -9.14 24.86
N PRO A 229 19.39 -9.00 25.60
CA PRO A 229 19.77 -9.96 26.63
C PRO A 229 18.68 -10.14 27.68
N GLY A 230 18.42 -11.37 28.10
CA GLY A 230 17.39 -11.67 29.09
C GLY A 230 15.97 -11.84 28.51
N ILE A 231 15.78 -11.66 27.19
CA ILE A 231 14.45 -11.71 26.57
C ILE A 231 13.83 -13.12 26.61
N ILE A 232 14.67 -14.16 26.57
CA ILE A 232 14.21 -15.55 26.50
C ILE A 232 13.66 -16.02 27.84
N GLU A 233 14.07 -15.41 28.96
CA GLU A 233 13.63 -15.67 30.33
C GLU A 233 12.25 -15.10 30.65
N LEU A 234 11.74 -14.18 29.82
CA LEU A 234 10.48 -13.49 30.08
C LEU A 234 9.26 -14.40 29.90
N ARG A 235 8.18 -14.00 30.57
CA ARG A 235 6.88 -14.68 30.60
C ARG A 235 5.75 -13.72 30.26
N TYR A 236 4.69 -14.25 29.66
CA TYR A 236 3.43 -13.54 29.48
C TYR A 236 2.73 -13.30 30.82
N HIS A 237 1.70 -12.47 30.81
CA HIS A 237 0.89 -12.12 31.98
C HIS A 237 0.28 -13.31 32.75
N ASP A 238 0.13 -14.47 32.11
CA ASP A 238 -0.40 -15.70 32.69
C ASP A 238 0.71 -16.65 33.20
N GLY A 239 1.97 -16.22 33.15
CA GLY A 239 3.14 -16.99 33.57
C GLY A 239 3.70 -17.95 32.50
N THR A 240 3.02 -18.08 31.36
CA THR A 240 3.52 -18.85 30.21
C THR A 240 4.82 -18.24 29.70
N PRO A 241 5.91 -19.00 29.52
CA PRO A 241 7.17 -18.45 29.03
C PRO A 241 7.08 -18.02 27.57
N PHE A 242 7.89 -17.04 27.17
CA PHE A 242 8.06 -16.70 25.74
C PHE A 242 8.73 -17.84 24.97
N ALA A 243 9.67 -18.52 25.62
CA ALA A 243 10.36 -19.72 25.13
C ALA A 243 10.20 -20.86 26.14
N ASP A 244 9.49 -21.91 25.72
CA ASP A 244 9.38 -23.17 26.44
C ASP A 244 10.74 -23.92 26.54
N PRO A 245 10.86 -24.99 27.35
CA PRO A 245 12.12 -25.71 27.48
C PRO A 245 12.68 -26.26 26.16
N ALA A 246 11.84 -26.68 25.22
CA ALA A 246 12.28 -27.17 23.91
C ALA A 246 12.80 -26.03 23.02
N THR A 247 12.17 -24.85 23.08
CA THR A 247 12.63 -23.63 22.40
C THR A 247 13.96 -23.16 22.97
N ARG A 248 14.16 -23.24 24.29
CA ARG A 248 15.46 -22.93 24.91
C ARG A 248 16.56 -23.91 24.50
N ALA A 249 16.23 -25.20 24.43
CA ALA A 249 17.16 -26.21 23.92
C ALA A 249 17.54 -25.93 22.46
N TRP A 250 16.58 -25.59 21.60
CA TRP A 250 16.83 -25.19 20.21
C TRP A 250 17.72 -23.95 20.09
N ILE A 251 17.49 -22.93 20.93
CA ILE A 251 18.33 -21.71 20.96
C ILE A 251 19.78 -22.02 21.36
N SER A 252 19.99 -23.05 22.16
CA SER A 252 21.31 -23.38 22.74
C SER A 252 22.09 -24.43 21.95
N ALA A 253 21.48 -25.01 20.90
CA ALA A 253 22.07 -26.03 20.04
C ALA A 253 22.96 -25.40 18.94
#